data_AF-A0A5N7MUQ9-F1
#
_entry.id   AF-A0A5N7MUQ9-F1
#
_cell.length_a   1.000
_cell.length_b   1.000
_cell.length_c   1.000
_cell.angle_alpha   90.00
_cell.angle_beta   90.00
_cell.angle_gamma   90.00
#
_symmetry.space_group_name_H-M   'P 1'
#
loop_
_entity.id
_entity.type
_entity.pdbx_description
1 polymer ?
#
loop_
_entity_poly.entity_id
_entity_poly.type
_entity_poly.pdbx_seq_one_letter_code
_entity_poly.pdbx_strand_id
1 'polypeptide(L)' 'MAWAQETPPEDLASQLRLQGHRCDEPVTAQRDAQLSKPDEVVWNLRCGNASYRMRLTPDMAARIEQLN' A
#
# COMPACT_ATOMS: atom_id res chain seq x y z
N MET A 1 13.13 -19.46 0.84
CA MET A 1 13.03 -18.12 1.45
C MET A 1 11.80 -17.45 0.86
N ALA A 2 10.66 -17.57 1.52
CA ALA A 2 9.41 -16.94 1.10
C ALA A 2 9.19 -15.71 1.98
N TRP A 3 9.60 -14.54 1.51
CA TRP A 3 9.30 -13.26 2.16
C TRP A 3 8.23 -12.51 1.36
N ALA A 4 7.17 -13.22 0.97
CA ALA A 4 5.91 -12.56 0.70
C ALA A 4 5.26 -12.36 2.08
N GLN A 5 5.75 -11.38 2.85
CA GLN A 5 4.99 -10.88 3.98
C GLN A 5 3.73 -10.25 3.39
N GLU A 6 2.63 -10.99 3.42
CA GLU A 6 1.30 -10.47 3.20
C GLU A 6 1.09 -9.41 4.29
N THR A 7 1.40 -8.15 3.98
CA THR A 7 1.10 -7.06 4.90
C THR A 7 -0.41 -6.97 4.98
N PRO A 8 -1.02 -7.10 6.18
CA PRO A 8 -2.46 -7.00 6.32
C PRO A 8 -2.98 -5.71 5.68
N PRO A 9 -4.11 -5.75 4.93
CA PRO A 9 -4.67 -4.55 4.32
C PRO A 9 -4.89 -3.40 5.31
N GLU A 10 -5.16 -3.70 6.58
CA GLU A 10 -5.36 -2.71 7.64
C GLU A 10 -4.09 -1.93 8.01
N ASP A 11 -2.91 -2.54 7.95
CA ASP A 11 -1.64 -1.86 8.26
C ASP A 11 -1.34 -0.79 7.20
N LEU A 12 -1.52 -1.18 5.93
CA LEU A 12 -1.35 -0.26 4.80
C LEU A 12 -2.46 0.82 4.78
N ALA A 13 -3.69 0.48 5.17
CA ALA A 13 -4.76 1.45 5.33
C ALA A 13 -4.48 2.46 6.46
N SER A 14 -3.90 2.01 7.57
CA SER A 14 -3.46 2.88 8.65
C SER A 14 -2.40 3.86 8.17
N GLN A 15 -1.43 3.40 7.37
CA GLN A 15 -0.42 4.26 6.74
C GLN A 15 -1.05 5.30 5.78
N LEU A 16 -2.08 4.93 5.02
CA LEU A 16 -2.84 5.88 4.19
C LEU A 16 -3.48 6.97 5.04
N ARG A 17 -4.19 6.58 6.12
CA ARG A 17 -4.90 7.51 7.01
C ARG A 17 -3.95 8.45 7.75
N LEU A 18 -2.79 7.95 8.19
CA LEU A 18 -1.74 8.78 8.80
C LEU A 18 -1.23 9.89 7.86
N GLN A 19 -1.34 9.69 6.56
CA GLN A 19 -0.96 10.68 5.54
C GLN A 19 -2.17 11.45 4.97
N GLY A 20 -3.35 11.32 5.58
CA GLY A 20 -4.55 12.08 5.19
C GLY A 20 -5.37 11.47 4.05
N HIS A 21 -5.05 10.24 3.61
CA HIS A 21 -5.85 9.52 2.62
C HIS A 21 -6.92 8.68 3.31
N ARG A 22 -8.20 8.84 2.91
CA ARG A 22 -9.30 8.05 3.48
C ARG A 22 -9.26 6.61 2.95
N CYS A 23 -9.25 5.65 3.86
CA CYS A 23 -9.41 4.23 3.57
C CYS A 23 -10.16 3.57 4.74
N ASP A 24 -11.48 3.75 4.75
CA ASP A 24 -12.31 3.42 5.92
C ASP A 24 -12.69 1.94 5.98
N GLU A 25 -12.59 1.23 4.85
CA GLU A 25 -12.86 -0.21 4.73
C GLU A 25 -11.82 -0.85 3.79
N PRO A 26 -10.63 -1.24 4.28
CA PRO A 26 -9.66 -1.92 3.44
C PRO A 26 -10.15 -3.31 3.03
N VAL A 27 -10.30 -3.52 1.72
CA VAL A 27 -10.82 -4.75 1.13
C VAL A 27 -9.68 -5.68 0.73
N THR A 28 -8.70 -5.16 -0.01
CA THR A 28 -7.54 -5.92 -0.44
C THR A 28 -6.27 -5.08 -0.40
N ALA A 29 -5.14 -5.75 -0.21
CA ALA A 29 -3.81 -5.22 -0.47
C ALA A 29 -3.01 -6.26 -1.24
N GLN A 30 -2.51 -5.87 -2.40
CA GLN A 30 -1.77 -6.77 -3.27
C GLN A 30 -0.43 -6.14 -3.63
N ARG A 31 0.66 -6.88 -3.42
CA ARG A 31 1.99 -6.44 -3.82
C ARG A 31 2.08 -6.43 -5.34
N ASP A 32 2.46 -5.29 -5.90
CA ASP A 32 2.74 -5.16 -7.32
C ASP A 32 4.17 -5.66 -7.60
N ALA A 33 4.30 -6.92 -7.99
CA ALA A 33 5.59 -7.53 -8.24
C ALA A 33 6.33 -6.94 -9.45
N GLN A 34 5.63 -6.28 -10.38
CA GLN A 34 6.24 -5.66 -11.56
C GLN A 34 6.88 -4.32 -11.22
N LEU A 35 6.24 -3.55 -10.34
CA LEU A 35 6.75 -2.24 -9.91
C LEU A 35 7.69 -2.33 -8.71
N SER A 36 7.59 -3.39 -7.91
CA SER A 36 8.47 -3.57 -6.74
C SER A 36 9.90 -3.96 -7.12
N LYS A 37 10.85 -3.43 -6.37
CA LYS A 37 12.31 -3.62 -6.49
C LYS A 37 12.89 -4.00 -5.11
N PRO A 38 14.19 -4.33 -5.00
CA PRO A 38 14.80 -4.69 -3.72
C PRO A 38 14.68 -3.62 -2.62
N ASP A 39 14.68 -2.34 -2.99
CA ASP A 39 14.63 -1.17 -2.13
C ASP A 39 13.31 -0.39 -2.18
N GLU A 40 12.35 -0.83 -3.01
CA GLU A 40 11.03 -0.22 -3.15
C GLU A 40 9.96 -1.30 -3.20
N VAL A 41 9.04 -1.31 -2.24
CA VAL A 41 7.89 -2.22 -2.28
C VAL A 41 6.64 -1.44 -2.68
N VAL A 42 5.94 -1.94 -3.69
CA VAL A 42 4.72 -1.31 -4.20
C VAL A 42 3.52 -2.17 -3.86
N TRP A 43 2.49 -1.54 -3.29
CA TRP A 43 1.21 -2.16 -2.93
C TRP A 43 0.07 -1.45 -3.66
N ASN A 44 -0.83 -2.24 -4.25
CA ASN A 44 -2.12 -1.76 -4.71
C ASN A 44 -3.16 -2.11 -3.64
N LEU A 45 -3.72 -1.09 -2.99
CA LEU A 45 -4.76 -1.21 -1.99
C LEU A 45 -6.12 -0.88 -2.60
N ARG A 46 -7.12 -1.69 -2.26
CA ARG A 46 -8.53 -1.36 -2.52
C ARG A 46 -9.24 -1.14 -1.20
N CYS A 47 -9.85 0.02 -1.05
CA CYS A 47 -10.74 0.39 0.04
C CYS A 47 -12.19 0.44 -0.49
N GLY A 48 -13.19 0.41 0.39
CA GLY A 48 -14.60 0.51 -0.01
C GLY A 48 -14.92 1.80 -0.80
N ASN A 49 -14.17 2.86 -0.58
CA ASN A 49 -14.39 4.20 -1.15
C ASN A 49 -13.35 4.64 -2.19
N ALA A 50 -12.19 3.97 -2.29
CA ALA A 50 -11.07 4.39 -3.14
C ALA A 50 -10.07 3.25 -3.37
N SER A 51 -9.29 3.34 -4.45
CA SER A 51 -8.12 2.49 -4.65
C SER A 51 -6.84 3.33 -4.65
N TYR A 52 -5.76 2.77 -4.12
CA TYR A 52 -4.48 3.46 -3.96
C TYR A 52 -3.33 2.58 -4.41
N ARG A 53 -2.29 3.21 -4.94
CA ARG A 53 -0.96 2.63 -5.06
C ARG A 53 -0.05 3.29 -4.05
N MET A 54 0.54 2.47 -3.19
CA MET A 54 1.48 2.89 -2.16
C MET A 54 2.87 2.38 -2.51
N ARG A 55 3.85 3.28 -2.56
CA ARG A 55 5.27 2.93 -2.66
C ARG A 55 5.94 3.14 -1.32
N LEU A 56 6.56 2.09 -0.81
CA LEU A 56 7.35 2.07 0.41
C LEU A 56 8.83 2.02 0.03
N THR A 57 9.56 3.06 0.41
CA THR A 57 11.03 3.09 0.32
C THR A 57 11.55 3.31 1.74
N PRO A 58 12.60 2.58 2.18
CA PRO A 58 13.19 2.79 3.49
C PRO A 58 13.53 4.26 3.75
N ASP A 59 13.36 4.70 4.99
CA ASP A 59 13.66 6.05 5.47
C ASP A 59 12.90 7.19 4.76
N MET A 60 11.87 6.88 3.98
CA MET A 60 10.99 7.85 3.33
C MET A 60 9.53 7.63 3.72
N ALA A 61 8.76 8.73 3.70
CA ALA A 61 7.31 8.64 3.76
C ALA A 61 6.76 7.87 2.55
N ALA A 62 5.68 7.12 2.76
CA ALA A 62 5.10 6.31 1.71
C ALA A 62 4.49 7.20 0.62
N ARG A 63 4.88 6.98 -0.64
CA ARG A 63 4.34 7.75 -1.77
C ARG A 63 3.00 7.15 -2.17
N ILE A 64 1.95 7.97 -2.16
CA ILE A 64 0.58 7.53 -2.43
C ILE A 64 0.09 8.12 -3.75
N GLU A 65 -0.39 7.25 -4.64
CA GLU A 65 -1.11 7.61 -5.86
C GLU A 65 -2.54 7.07 -5.73
N GLN A 66 -3.57 7.90 -5.99
CA GLN A 66 -4.94 7.39 -6.07
C GLN A 66 -5.17 6.77 -7.46
N LEU A 67 -5.72 5.56 -7.49
CA LEU A 67 -6.08 4.84 -8.70
C LEU A 67 -7.59 5.05 -8.90
N ASN A 68 -7.96 5.94 -9.82
CA ASN A 68 -9.35 6.25 -10.16
C ASN A 68 -10.13 5.03 -10.63
#